data_AF-A0A1C7FEG8-F1
#
_entry.id   AF-A0A1C7FEG8-F1
#
_cell.length_a   1.000
_cell.length_b   1.000
_cell.length_c   1.000
_cell.angle_alpha   90.00
_cell.angle_beta   90.00
_cell.angle_gamma   90.00
#
_symmetry.space_group_name_H-M   'P 1'
#
loop_
_entity.id
_entity.type
_entity.pdbx_description
1 polymer ?
#
loop_
_entity_poly.entity_id
_entity_poly.type
_entity_poly.pdbx_seq_one_letter_code
_entity_poly.pdbx_strand_id
1 'polypeptide(L)'
;MSELKKKAIGILAIAGVEPYQEKPGEEYMSPEQMAHFNQILQAWRNQLRQEVDRTVHHMQDEAANFPDPVDRASQEEEFSLELRNRDRERRLIKKIEKNIN
;
A
#
# COMPACT_ATOMS: atom_id res chain seq x y z
N MET A 1 31.34 -18.77 -4.21
CA MET A 1 29.94 -18.87 -4.65
C MET A 1 29.05 -18.66 -3.44
N SER A 2 28.44 -17.48 -3.36
CA SER A 2 27.41 -17.16 -2.36
C SER A 2 26.50 -16.18 -3.08
N GLU A 3 25.40 -16.68 -3.63
CA GLU A 3 24.36 -15.83 -4.20
C GLU A 3 23.86 -14.90 -3.09
N LEU A 4 24.10 -13.60 -3.26
CA LEU A 4 23.44 -12.56 -2.49
C LEU A 4 21.94 -12.72 -2.75
N LYS A 5 21.21 -13.36 -1.83
CA LYS A 5 19.74 -13.29 -1.77
C LYS A 5 19.37 -11.82 -1.75
N LYS A 6 18.95 -11.27 -2.89
CA LYS A 6 18.36 -9.94 -2.97
C LYS A 6 17.12 -9.99 -2.08
N LYS A 7 17.13 -9.24 -0.98
CA LYS A 7 15.98 -9.18 -0.08
C LYS A 7 14.88 -8.40 -0.79
N ALA A 8 13.64 -8.90 -0.79
CA ALA A 8 12.49 -8.16 -1.29
C ALA A 8 12.39 -6.76 -0.62
N ILE A 9 12.16 -5.71 -1.42
CA ILE A 9 12.06 -4.30 -0.97
C ILE A 9 10.66 -3.77 -1.28
N GLY A 10 10.10 -2.99 -0.36
CA GLY A 10 8.84 -2.27 -0.57
C GLY A 10 7.67 -3.20 -0.88
N ILE A 11 6.99 -2.97 -2.00
CA ILE A 11 5.78 -3.70 -2.42
C ILE A 11 6.03 -5.21 -2.57
N LEU A 12 7.23 -5.63 -2.98
CA LEU A 12 7.58 -7.05 -3.09
C LEU A 12 7.64 -7.73 -1.71
N ALA A 13 8.15 -7.03 -0.71
CA ALA A 13 8.20 -7.52 0.66
C ALA A 13 6.80 -7.69 1.25
N ILE A 14 5.91 -6.74 0.96
CA ILE A 14 4.49 -6.79 1.34
C ILE A 14 3.80 -8.02 0.76
N ALA A 15 4.10 -8.34 -0.50
CA ALA A 15 3.54 -9.49 -1.20
C ALA A 15 4.23 -10.83 -0.85
N GLY A 16 5.34 -10.79 -0.11
CA GLY A 16 6.13 -11.97 0.21
C GLY A 16 6.74 -12.65 -1.02
N VAL A 17 7.02 -11.88 -2.07
CA VAL A 17 7.59 -12.39 -3.33
C VAL A 17 8.97 -11.81 -3.59
N GLU A 18 9.79 -12.58 -4.30
CA GLU A 18 11.06 -12.11 -4.85
C GLU A 18 10.86 -11.56 -6.26
N PRO A 19 11.79 -10.73 -6.78
CA PRO A 19 11.72 -10.22 -8.15
C PRO A 19 11.62 -11.36 -9.18
N TYR A 20 10.63 -11.27 -10.09
CA TYR A 20 10.43 -12.24 -11.17
C TYR A 20 11.71 -12.43 -12.01
N GLN A 21 11.99 -13.67 -12.41
CA GLN A 21 13.11 -14.01 -13.28
C GLN A 21 12.56 -14.51 -14.62
N GLU A 22 12.71 -13.69 -15.65
CA GLU A 22 12.25 -14.02 -17.00
C GLU A 22 13.06 -15.17 -17.60
N LYS A 23 12.37 -16.09 -18.29
CA LYS A 23 13.03 -17.19 -19.01
C LYS A 23 13.39 -16.77 -20.45
N PRO A 24 14.48 -17.29 -21.03
CA PRO A 24 14.80 -17.02 -22.43
C PRO A 24 13.64 -17.44 -23.36
N GLY A 25 13.16 -16.52 -24.19
CA GLY A 25 12.03 -16.77 -25.10
C GLY A 25 10.67 -16.82 -24.43
N GLU A 26 10.56 -16.40 -23.16
CA GLU A 26 9.27 -16.24 -22.50
C GLU A 26 8.44 -15.13 -23.17
N GLU A 27 7.18 -15.42 -23.44
CA GLU A 27 6.25 -14.43 -23.97
C GLU A 27 5.88 -13.42 -22.89
N TYR A 28 5.84 -12.14 -23.25
CA TYR A 28 5.41 -11.08 -22.36
C TYR A 28 3.96 -11.31 -21.90
N MET A 29 3.69 -11.12 -20.61
CA MET A 29 2.40 -11.43 -19.97
C MET A 29 2.03 -12.91 -20.04
N SER A 30 3.05 -13.79 -19.94
CA SER A 30 2.84 -15.22 -19.71
C SER A 30 1.93 -15.45 -18.49
N PRO A 31 1.25 -16.61 -18.39
CA PRO A 31 0.47 -16.96 -17.22
C PRO A 31 1.27 -16.89 -15.90
N GLU A 32 2.57 -17.20 -15.96
CA GLU A 32 3.48 -17.13 -14.81
C GLU A 32 3.74 -15.67 -14.39
N GLN A 33 3.99 -14.76 -15.34
CA GLN A 33 4.13 -13.32 -15.09
C GLN A 33 2.83 -12.70 -14.58
N MET A 34 1.70 -13.05 -15.18
CA MET A 34 0.37 -12.57 -14.77
C MET A 34 0.04 -13.01 -13.34
N ALA A 35 0.34 -14.26 -12.97
CA ALA A 35 0.17 -14.74 -11.60
C ALA A 35 1.05 -13.95 -10.61
N HIS A 36 2.30 -13.66 -10.98
CA HIS A 36 3.21 -12.87 -10.16
C HIS A 36 2.70 -11.45 -9.91
N PHE A 37 2.31 -10.73 -10.96
CA PHE A 37 1.73 -9.38 -10.83
C PHE A 37 0.42 -9.39 -10.04
N ASN A 38 -0.45 -10.38 -10.25
CA ASN A 38 -1.70 -10.50 -9.50
C ASN A 38 -1.45 -10.67 -8.00
N GLN A 39 -0.50 -11.51 -7.60
CA GLN A 39 -0.15 -11.68 -6.19
C GLN A 39 0.33 -10.35 -5.58
N ILE A 40 1.18 -9.61 -6.30
CA ILE A 40 1.68 -8.31 -5.86
C ILE A 40 0.54 -7.31 -5.68
N LEU A 41 -0.31 -7.16 -6.69
CA LEU A 41 -1.41 -6.20 -6.69
C LEU A 41 -2.43 -6.51 -5.59
N GLN A 42 -2.76 -7.78 -5.38
CA GLN A 42 -3.67 -8.21 -4.32
C GLN A 42 -3.10 -7.91 -2.93
N ALA A 43 -1.83 -8.25 -2.68
CA ALA A 43 -1.18 -7.97 -1.41
C ALA A 43 -1.11 -6.47 -1.13
N TRP A 44 -0.71 -5.68 -2.13
CA TRP A 44 -0.63 -4.23 -2.00
C TRP A 44 -1.99 -3.59 -1.75
N ARG A 45 -3.04 -4.03 -2.47
CA ARG A 45 -4.43 -3.61 -2.21
C ARG A 45 -4.84 -3.89 -0.76
N ASN A 46 -4.57 -5.11 -0.28
CA ASN A 46 -4.97 -5.50 1.07
C ASN A 46 -4.25 -4.68 2.14
N GLN A 47 -2.96 -4.40 1.96
CA GLN A 47 -2.23 -3.52 2.87
C GLN A 47 -2.79 -2.10 2.84
N LEU A 48 -3.03 -1.51 1.67
CA LEU A 48 -3.60 -0.16 1.56
C LEU A 48 -4.97 -0.07 2.26
N ARG A 49 -5.79 -1.13 2.18
CA ARG A 49 -7.07 -1.18 2.92
C ARG A 49 -6.85 -1.19 4.43
N GLN A 50 -5.89 -1.98 4.93
CA GLN A 50 -5.54 -2.01 6.35
C GLN A 50 -5.02 -0.66 6.85
N GLU A 51 -4.17 0.03 6.08
CA GLU A 51 -3.68 1.36 6.46
C GLU A 51 -4.82 2.39 6.48
N VAL A 52 -5.68 2.41 5.45
CA VAL A 52 -6.87 3.28 5.42
C VAL A 52 -7.75 3.04 6.65
N ASP A 53 -7.99 1.77 7.02
CA ASP A 53 -8.79 1.43 8.20
C ASP A 53 -8.09 1.94 9.48
N ARG A 54 -6.77 1.76 9.62
CA ARG A 54 -6.01 2.28 10.78
C ARG A 54 -6.07 3.80 10.88
N THR A 55 -5.86 4.53 9.79
CA THR A 55 -5.94 6.00 9.78
C THR A 55 -7.33 6.45 10.24
N VAL A 56 -8.41 5.79 9.80
CA VAL A 56 -9.76 6.15 10.25
C VAL A 56 -9.93 5.96 11.76
N HIS A 57 -9.42 4.87 12.34
CA HIS A 57 -9.48 4.66 13.79
C HIS A 57 -8.65 5.71 14.53
N HIS A 58 -7.42 6.00 14.07
CA HIS A 58 -6.56 7.01 14.67
C HIS A 58 -7.23 8.39 14.70
N MET A 59 -7.79 8.82 13.57
CA MET A 59 -8.54 10.07 13.47
C MET A 59 -9.77 10.12 14.40
N GLN A 60 -10.45 8.99 14.63
CA GLN A 60 -11.60 8.92 15.54
C GLN A 60 -11.18 9.08 17.00
N ASP A 61 -10.09 8.42 17.38
CA ASP A 61 -9.53 8.49 18.74
C ASP A 61 -9.01 9.89 19.05
N GLU A 62 -8.33 10.54 18.10
CA GLU A 62 -7.85 11.92 18.25
C GLU A 62 -8.98 12.95 18.28
N ALA A 63 -10.04 12.75 17.50
CA ALA A 63 -11.21 13.62 17.51
C ALA A 63 -12.02 13.53 18.82
N ALA A 64 -11.90 12.43 19.56
CA ALA A 64 -12.53 12.26 20.87
C ALA A 64 -11.81 13.04 21.99
N ASN A 65 -10.55 13.44 21.77
CA ASN A 65 -9.76 14.21 22.72
C ASN A 65 -9.76 15.69 22.33
N PHE A 66 -10.41 16.54 23.13
CA PHE A 66 -10.44 17.97 22.88
C PHE A 66 -9.09 18.62 23.23
N PRO A 67 -8.34 19.18 22.26
CA PRO A 67 -7.07 19.83 22.56
C PRO A 67 -7.30 21.16 23.27
N ASP A 68 -6.28 21.54 24.04
CA ASP A 68 -6.17 22.91 24.51
C ASP A 68 -6.06 23.88 23.32
N PRO A 69 -6.48 25.16 23.48
CA PRO A 69 -6.53 26.12 22.37
C PRO A 69 -5.21 26.34 21.62
N VAL A 70 -4.07 26.06 22.26
CA VAL A 70 -2.73 26.24 21.69
C VAL A 70 -2.36 25.09 20.75
N ASP A 71 -2.84 23.87 21.01
CA ASP A 71 -2.50 22.67 20.23
C ASP A 71 -3.48 22.41 19.07
N ARG A 72 -4.62 23.10 19.09
CA ARG A 72 -5.67 22.95 18.06
C ARG A 72 -5.16 23.16 16.64
N ALA A 73 -4.33 24.19 16.42
CA ALA A 73 -3.82 24.50 15.08
C ALA A 73 -2.94 23.36 14.53
N SER A 74 -2.08 22.78 15.37
CA SER A 74 -1.21 21.66 14.98
C SER A 74 -2.02 20.40 14.68
N GLN A 75 -3.03 20.11 15.52
CA GLN A 75 -3.91 18.96 15.27
C GLN A 75 -4.69 19.11 13.96
N GLU A 76 -5.29 20.28 13.70
CA GLU A 76 -6.04 20.53 12.46
C GLU A 76 -5.17 20.39 11.20
N GLU A 77 -3.89 20.78 11.27
CA GLU A 77 -2.92 20.57 10.19
C GLU A 77 -2.65 19.08 9.95
N GLU A 78 -2.38 18.32 11.01
CA GLU A 78 -2.13 16.88 10.95
C GLU A 78 -3.34 16.12 10.36
N PHE A 79 -4.54 16.38 10.86
CA PHE A 79 -5.79 15.84 10.31
C PHE A 79 -5.96 16.15 8.81
N SER A 80 -5.63 17.38 8.41
CA SER A 80 -5.73 17.80 7.01
C SER A 80 -4.76 17.03 6.10
N LEU A 81 -3.56 16.71 6.59
CA LEU A 81 -2.58 15.91 5.88
C LEU A 81 -3.03 14.44 5.78
N GLU A 82 -3.50 13.86 6.88
CA GLU A 82 -4.00 12.48 6.92
C GLU A 82 -5.19 12.26 5.98
N LEU A 83 -6.18 13.17 6.00
CA LEU A 83 -7.34 13.12 5.10
C LEU A 83 -6.92 13.09 3.63
N ARG A 84 -5.96 13.95 3.25
CA ARG A 84 -5.45 14.02 1.87
C ARG A 84 -4.71 12.75 1.48
N ASN A 85 -3.91 12.18 2.38
CA ASN A 85 -3.18 10.94 2.14
C ASN A 85 -4.15 9.75 2.00
N ARG A 86 -5.10 9.61 2.92
CA ARG A 86 -6.15 8.58 2.86
C ARG A 86 -6.94 8.65 1.55
N ASP A 87 -7.31 9.84 1.09
CA ASP A 87 -8.04 10.00 -0.18
C ASP A 87 -7.20 9.56 -1.39
N ARG A 88 -5.87 9.79 -1.36
CA ARG A 88 -4.95 9.30 -2.39
C ARG A 88 -4.86 7.78 -2.38
N GLU A 89 -4.76 7.17 -1.20
CA GLU A 89 -4.73 5.71 -1.03
C GLU A 89 -6.03 5.06 -1.52
N ARG A 90 -7.20 5.63 -1.19
CA ARG A 90 -8.49 5.17 -1.72
C ARG A 90 -8.58 5.24 -3.23
N ARG A 91 -8.02 6.27 -3.86
CA ARG A 91 -7.93 6.36 -5.33
C ARG A 91 -6.97 5.32 -5.90
N LEU A 92 -5.86 5.04 -5.23
CA LEU A 92 -4.91 4.02 -5.62
C LEU A 92 -5.53 2.61 -5.54
N ILE A 93 -6.25 2.29 -4.46
CA ILE A 93 -7.00 1.04 -4.31
C ILE A 93 -7.93 0.83 -5.51
N LYS A 94 -8.74 1.85 -5.87
CA LYS A 94 -9.64 1.76 -7.04
C LYS A 94 -8.89 1.50 -8.36
N LYS A 95 -7.69 2.08 -8.53
CA LYS A 95 -6.85 1.82 -9.70
C LYS A 95 -6.33 0.39 -9.69
N ILE A 96 -5.89 -0.12 -8.55
CA ILE A 96 -5.41 -1.51 -8.42
C ILE A 96 -6.56 -2.49 -8.71
N GLU A 97 -7.74 -2.27 -8.14
CA GLU A 97 -8.94 -3.09 -8.39
C GLU A 97 -9.33 -3.13 -9.87
N LYS A 98 -9.16 -2.01 -10.59
CA LYS A 98 -9.37 -1.96 -12.04
C LYS A 98 -8.35 -2.78 -12.85
N ASN A 99 -7.15 -3.03 -12.32
CA ASN A 99 -6.12 -3.81 -13.02
C ASN A 99 -6.13 -5.31 -12.64
N ILE A 100 -6.78 -5.67 -11.53
CA ILE A 100 -6.96 -7.08 -11.12
C ILE A 100 -8.15 -7.71 -11.85
N ASN A 101 -9.18 -6.92 -12.18
CA ASN A 101 -10.38 -7.33 -12.92
C ASN A 101 -10.26 -6.99 -14.40
#